data_AF-A0AAV5MKM1-F1
#
_entry.id   AF-A0AAV5MKM1-F1
#
_cell.length_a   1.000
_cell.length_b   1.000
_cell.length_c   1.000
_cell.angle_alpha   90.00
_cell.angle_beta   90.00
_cell.angle_gamma   90.00
#
_symmetry.space_group_name_H-M   'P 1'
#
loop_
_entity.id
_entity.type
_entity.pdbx_description
1 polymer ?
#
loop_
_entity_poly.entity_id
_entity_poly.type
_entity_poly.pdbx_seq_one_letter_code
_entity_poly.pdbx_strand_id
1 'polypeptide(L)'
;MNKPLILVCNKTDLQPLDGLSEEDTKLVMEMKAEALKTVMVQGGKPANAEGVLLTMSILTEDGVIAVKNAACERLLDQRVELKMKSKRINDCLNRFHVAIQKPRDQKERPTCIPQAVLEAKAKQAAEKEKRKTEKDLENENGGARVYSASLRKNYILANDEWKKDIMPEILDGHNVYDFVDPDILLRLEELEREEGLRQAEEGDEDFEMDGNDLTPEEPKAQGEIRKKKSLLIQQHRIKKSTAESRPIIRGKLTRTGSSQQRGWAGNYPNWGWILL
;
A
#
# COMPACT_ATOMS: atom_id res chain seq x y z
N MET A 1 -40.76 36.25 -15.54
CA MET A 1 -40.18 37.26 -16.43
C MET A 1 -39.08 38.03 -15.70
N ASN A 2 -38.10 37.36 -15.08
CA ASN A 2 -37.15 38.02 -14.17
C ASN A 2 -35.73 37.56 -14.53
N LYS A 3 -35.09 38.24 -15.48
CA LYS A 3 -33.70 37.98 -15.88
C LYS A 3 -32.82 39.15 -15.41
N PRO A 4 -31.59 38.90 -14.94
CA PRO A 4 -30.69 39.96 -14.53
C PRO A 4 -30.19 40.69 -15.79
N LEU A 5 -30.12 42.02 -15.73
CA LEU A 5 -29.72 42.87 -16.84
C LEU A 5 -28.43 43.62 -16.50
N ILE A 6 -27.56 43.75 -17.50
CA ILE A 6 -26.31 44.52 -17.44
C ILE A 6 -26.23 45.33 -18.73
N LEU A 7 -25.91 46.60 -18.57
CA LEU A 7 -25.62 47.51 -19.66
C LEU A 7 -24.12 47.48 -19.93
N VAL A 8 -23.76 47.23 -21.19
CA VAL A 8 -22.36 47.12 -21.58
C VAL A 8 -22.09 48.07 -22.74
N CYS A 9 -21.19 49.03 -22.51
CA CYS A 9 -20.72 49.97 -23.52
C CYS A 9 -19.50 49.35 -24.21
N ASN A 10 -19.65 49.00 -25.48
CA ASN A 10 -18.58 48.41 -26.29
C ASN A 10 -17.81 49.50 -27.06
N LYS A 11 -16.58 49.19 -27.47
CA LYS A 11 -15.67 50.04 -28.27
C LYS A 11 -15.15 51.29 -27.54
N THR A 12 -14.83 51.16 -26.26
CA THR A 12 -14.23 52.26 -25.48
C THR A 12 -12.82 52.66 -25.90
N ASP A 13 -12.19 51.88 -26.77
CA ASP A 13 -10.93 52.19 -27.44
C ASP A 13 -11.04 53.36 -28.42
N LEU A 14 -12.22 53.55 -29.05
CA LEU A 14 -12.45 54.65 -29.98
C LEU A 14 -12.92 55.92 -29.26
N GLN A 15 -13.83 55.76 -28.29
CA GLN A 15 -14.34 56.87 -27.49
C GLN A 15 -14.61 56.39 -26.06
N PRO A 16 -13.88 56.90 -25.05
CA PRO A 16 -14.14 56.57 -23.66
C PRO A 16 -15.44 57.23 -23.18
N LEU A 17 -16.02 56.70 -22.11
CA LEU A 17 -17.26 57.24 -21.52
C LEU A 17 -17.14 58.72 -21.11
N ASP A 18 -15.94 59.15 -20.71
CA ASP A 18 -15.67 60.54 -20.31
C ASP A 18 -15.59 61.50 -21.50
N GLY A 19 -15.45 60.97 -22.72
CA GLY A 19 -15.37 61.75 -23.97
C GLY A 19 -16.71 61.90 -24.70
N LEU A 20 -17.83 61.50 -24.09
CA LEU A 20 -19.16 61.62 -24.66
C LEU A 20 -19.72 63.04 -24.54
N SER A 21 -20.69 63.38 -25.39
CA SER A 21 -21.43 64.65 -25.27
C SER A 21 -22.21 64.68 -23.94
N GLU A 22 -22.48 65.88 -23.42
CA GLU A 22 -23.24 66.01 -22.17
C GLU A 22 -24.66 65.45 -22.27
N GLU A 23 -25.24 65.44 -23.47
CA GLU A 23 -26.58 64.89 -23.74
C GLU A 23 -26.56 63.35 -23.71
N ASP A 24 -25.59 62.74 -24.40
CA ASP A 24 -25.44 61.27 -24.42
C ASP A 24 -25.06 60.73 -23.04
N THR A 25 -24.22 61.46 -22.31
CA THR A 25 -23.82 61.08 -20.94
C THR A 25 -25.03 61.08 -20.01
N LYS A 26 -25.92 62.07 -20.12
CA LYS A 26 -27.19 62.11 -19.35
C LYS A 26 -28.07 60.91 -19.69
N LEU A 27 -28.21 60.58 -20.97
CA LEU A 27 -29.00 59.42 -21.41
C LEU A 27 -28.44 58.10 -20.84
N VAL A 28 -27.11 57.90 -20.87
CA VAL A 28 -26.48 56.71 -20.29
C VAL A 28 -26.69 56.64 -18.77
N MET A 29 -26.65 57.77 -18.07
CA MET A 29 -26.96 57.84 -16.65
C MET A 29 -28.43 57.53 -16.34
N GLU A 30 -29.37 57.98 -17.17
CA GLU A 30 -30.79 57.63 -17.07
C GLU A 30 -31.02 56.14 -17.27
N MET A 31 -30.40 55.54 -18.30
CA MET A 31 -30.43 54.09 -18.53
C MET A 31 -29.86 53.31 -17.34
N LYS A 32 -28.76 53.79 -16.76
CA LYS A 32 -28.19 53.20 -15.53
C LYS A 32 -29.18 53.27 -14.37
N ALA A 33 -29.87 54.40 -14.19
CA ALA A 33 -30.87 54.58 -13.13
C ALA A 33 -32.10 53.67 -13.31
N GLU A 34 -32.59 53.49 -14.54
CA GLU A 34 -33.69 52.56 -14.83
C GLU A 34 -33.28 51.11 -14.64
N ALA A 35 -32.08 50.74 -15.09
CA ALA A 35 -31.53 49.41 -14.88
C ALA A 35 -31.33 49.12 -13.38
N LEU A 36 -30.95 50.11 -12.57
CA LEU A 36 -30.89 49.97 -11.10
C LEU A 36 -32.28 49.75 -10.48
N LYS A 37 -33.31 50.49 -10.92
CA LYS A 37 -34.68 50.32 -10.42
C LYS A 37 -35.24 48.92 -10.70
N THR A 38 -34.98 48.38 -11.90
CA THR A 38 -35.41 47.02 -12.24
C THR A 38 -34.68 45.95 -11.43
N VAL A 39 -33.41 46.18 -11.09
CA VAL A 39 -32.62 45.27 -10.25
C VAL A 39 -33.10 45.27 -8.79
N MET A 40 -33.50 46.43 -8.24
CA MET A 40 -34.03 46.53 -6.87
C MET A 40 -35.32 45.72 -6.67
N VAL A 41 -36.19 45.66 -7.68
CA VAL A 41 -37.44 44.86 -7.63
C VAL A 41 -37.16 43.36 -7.63
N GLN A 42 -35.99 42.93 -8.13
CA GLN A 42 -35.64 41.52 -8.29
C GLN A 42 -34.95 40.90 -7.06
N GLY A 43 -34.83 41.64 -5.94
CA GLY A 43 -34.29 41.13 -4.67
C GLY A 43 -32.77 41.19 -4.54
N GLY A 44 -32.05 41.67 -5.56
CA GLY A 44 -30.60 41.85 -5.50
C GLY A 44 -30.21 42.99 -4.56
N LYS A 45 -29.24 42.75 -3.68
CA LYS A 45 -28.63 43.81 -2.86
C LYS A 45 -28.06 44.92 -3.76
N PRO A 46 -28.27 46.21 -3.43
CA PRO A 46 -27.73 47.35 -4.18
C PRO A 46 -26.25 47.59 -3.88
N ALA A 47 -25.48 46.54 -3.55
CA ALA A 47 -24.09 46.71 -3.10
C ALA A 47 -23.16 47.16 -4.23
N ASN A 48 -23.50 46.85 -5.49
CA ASN A 48 -22.63 47.16 -6.64
C ASN A 48 -23.39 48.04 -7.65
N ALA A 49 -23.68 49.30 -7.28
CA ALA A 49 -24.24 50.31 -8.19
C ALA A 49 -23.32 50.57 -9.41
N GLU A 50 -22.05 50.20 -9.30
CA GLU A 50 -21.02 50.30 -10.33
C GLU A 50 -21.06 49.15 -11.34
N GLY A 51 -21.60 47.98 -10.98
CA GLY A 51 -21.58 46.79 -11.86
C GLY A 51 -22.71 46.72 -12.90
N VAL A 52 -23.61 47.71 -12.95
CA VAL A 52 -24.76 47.70 -13.88
C VAL A 52 -24.36 48.24 -15.24
N LEU A 53 -23.48 49.24 -15.26
CA LEU A 53 -22.93 49.85 -16.44
C LEU A 53 -21.45 49.52 -16.48
N LEU A 54 -21.04 48.71 -17.44
CA LEU A 54 -19.66 48.31 -17.61
C LEU A 54 -19.18 48.69 -19.01
N THR A 55 -17.91 49.04 -19.10
CA THR A 55 -17.24 49.30 -20.38
C THR A 55 -16.47 48.06 -20.81
N MET A 56 -16.44 47.80 -22.11
CA MET A 56 -15.54 46.81 -22.69
C MET A 56 -15.03 47.26 -24.05
N SER A 57 -13.82 46.82 -24.40
CA SER A 57 -13.33 46.83 -25.77
C SER A 57 -12.89 45.43 -26.16
N ILE A 58 -13.31 45.00 -27.34
CA ILE A 58 -12.92 43.71 -27.92
C ILE A 58 -11.53 43.82 -28.56
N LEU A 59 -11.12 45.03 -28.98
CA LEU A 59 -9.85 45.24 -29.66
C LEU A 59 -8.67 45.24 -28.69
N THR A 60 -8.81 45.92 -27.55
CA THR A 60 -7.77 45.97 -26.51
C THR A 60 -7.92 44.89 -25.46
N GLU A 61 -8.98 44.06 -25.56
CA GLU A 61 -9.40 43.06 -24.56
C GLU A 61 -9.70 43.63 -23.16
N ASP A 62 -9.78 44.96 -23.04
CA ASP A 62 -10.06 45.63 -21.79
C ASP A 62 -11.51 45.44 -21.36
N GLY A 63 -11.72 45.09 -20.09
CA GLY A 63 -13.04 44.97 -19.49
C GLY A 63 -13.84 43.72 -19.88
N VAL A 64 -13.39 42.90 -20.84
CA VAL A 64 -14.09 41.67 -21.27
C VAL A 64 -14.27 40.69 -20.10
N ILE A 65 -13.21 40.46 -19.32
CA ILE A 65 -13.24 39.56 -18.16
C ILE A 65 -14.10 40.14 -17.04
N ALA A 66 -14.05 41.46 -16.84
CA ALA A 66 -14.83 42.15 -15.81
C ALA A 66 -16.34 42.03 -16.08
N VAL A 67 -16.77 42.28 -17.33
CA VAL A 67 -18.18 42.11 -17.76
C VAL A 67 -18.63 40.67 -17.57
N LYS A 68 -17.81 39.69 -17.97
CA LYS A 68 -18.12 38.26 -17.79
C LYS A 68 -18.32 37.92 -16.32
N ASN A 69 -17.39 38.32 -15.44
CA ASN A 69 -17.46 38.01 -14.02
C ASN A 69 -18.69 38.66 -13.38
N ALA A 70 -18.94 39.94 -13.66
CA ALA A 70 -20.11 40.66 -13.15
C ALA A 70 -21.43 40.04 -13.64
N ALA A 71 -21.50 39.57 -14.89
CA ALA A 71 -22.65 38.84 -15.43
C ALA A 71 -22.88 37.50 -14.73
N CYS A 72 -21.82 36.71 -14.55
CA CYS A 72 -21.88 35.42 -13.89
C CYS A 72 -22.27 35.56 -12.41
N GLU A 73 -21.66 36.48 -11.67
CA GLU A 73 -21.96 36.73 -10.25
C GLU A 73 -23.41 37.15 -10.04
N ARG A 74 -23.92 38.11 -10.82
CA ARG A 74 -25.32 38.54 -10.72
C ARG A 74 -26.33 37.43 -10.99
N LEU A 75 -26.04 36.63 -12.01
CA LEU A 75 -26.88 35.49 -12.33
C LEU A 75 -26.79 34.40 -11.24
N LEU A 76 -25.61 34.21 -10.63
CA LEU A 76 -25.42 33.31 -9.51
C LEU A 76 -26.20 33.78 -8.28
N ASP A 77 -26.13 35.06 -7.91
CA ASP A 77 -26.86 35.61 -6.76
C ASP A 77 -28.37 35.38 -6.89
N GLN A 78 -28.94 35.71 -8.05
CA GLN A 78 -30.36 35.48 -8.30
C GLN A 78 -30.71 33.98 -8.24
N ARG A 79 -29.87 33.11 -8.80
CA ARG A 79 -30.07 31.66 -8.75
C ARG A 79 -29.94 31.11 -7.33
N VAL A 80 -29.00 31.63 -6.55
CA VAL A 80 -28.79 31.27 -5.15
C VAL A 80 -29.99 31.70 -4.33
N GLU A 81 -30.53 32.91 -4.51
CA GLU A 81 -31.75 33.35 -3.82
C GLU A 81 -32.97 32.48 -4.15
N LEU A 82 -33.15 32.13 -5.43
CA LEU A 82 -34.22 31.22 -5.85
C LEU A 82 -34.01 29.81 -5.27
N LYS A 83 -32.75 29.35 -5.19
CA LYS A 83 -32.40 28.08 -4.56
C LYS A 83 -32.63 28.13 -3.04
N MET A 84 -32.31 29.26 -2.38
CA MET A 84 -32.55 29.58 -0.97
C MET A 84 -34.02 29.50 -0.60
N LYS A 85 -34.89 29.98 -1.50
CA LYS A 85 -36.34 29.85 -1.37
C LYS A 85 -36.85 28.42 -1.64
N SER A 86 -36.03 27.52 -2.18
CA SER A 86 -36.41 26.15 -2.53
C SER A 86 -36.03 25.13 -1.45
N LYS A 87 -36.84 24.08 -1.31
CA LYS A 87 -36.59 22.99 -0.34
C LYS A 87 -35.38 22.10 -0.67
N ARG A 88 -34.87 22.18 -1.91
CA ARG A 88 -33.72 21.38 -2.41
C ARG A 88 -32.37 21.76 -1.80
N ILE A 89 -32.34 22.74 -0.90
CA ILE A 89 -31.13 23.08 -0.16
C ILE A 89 -30.82 22.09 0.94
N ASN A 90 -31.85 21.51 1.55
CA ASN A 90 -31.67 20.59 2.67
C ASN A 90 -30.84 19.35 2.26
N ASP A 91 -30.96 18.91 1.00
CA ASP A 91 -30.18 17.81 0.43
C ASP A 91 -28.67 18.12 0.33
N CYS A 92 -28.31 19.40 0.18
CA CYS A 92 -26.92 19.85 0.00
C CYS A 92 -26.32 20.44 1.28
N LEU A 93 -27.11 20.68 2.32
CA LEU A 93 -26.69 21.40 3.52
C LEU A 93 -25.50 20.74 4.22
N ASN A 94 -25.43 19.41 4.20
CA ASN A 94 -24.31 18.64 4.73
C ASN A 94 -22.96 18.92 4.03
N ARG A 95 -22.97 19.37 2.77
CA ARG A 95 -21.75 19.72 2.00
C ARG A 95 -21.27 21.15 2.30
N PHE A 96 -22.19 22.04 2.67
CA PHE A 96 -21.86 23.42 3.03
C PHE A 96 -21.39 23.54 4.48
N HIS A 97 -21.83 22.63 5.35
CA HIS A 97 -21.47 22.66 6.76
C HIS A 97 -20.01 22.23 6.97
N VAL A 98 -19.12 23.21 7.21
CA VAL A 98 -17.76 22.96 7.68
C VAL A 98 -17.78 22.75 9.19
N ALA A 99 -17.37 21.56 9.65
CA ALA A 99 -17.31 21.26 11.07
C ALA A 99 -16.21 22.07 11.76
N ILE A 100 -16.62 22.96 12.68
CA ILE A 100 -15.70 23.70 13.54
C ILE A 100 -15.32 22.81 14.72
N GLN A 101 -14.02 22.57 14.89
CA GLN A 101 -13.51 21.74 15.98
C GLN A 101 -13.72 22.44 17.33
N LYS A 102 -14.40 21.75 18.26
CA LYS A 102 -14.48 22.21 19.65
C LYS A 102 -13.16 21.88 20.36
N PRO A 103 -12.51 22.83 21.06
CA PRO A 103 -11.32 22.54 21.83
C PRO A 103 -11.62 21.46 22.88
N ARG A 104 -10.97 20.31 22.75
CA ARG A 104 -11.15 19.15 23.65
C ARG A 104 -10.05 19.09 24.71
N ASP A 105 -8.80 19.28 24.28
CA ASP A 105 -7.60 19.17 25.11
C ASP A 105 -6.82 20.49 25.10
N GLN A 106 -6.02 20.77 26.14
CA GLN A 106 -5.05 21.89 26.16
C GLN A 106 -3.71 21.50 25.50
N LYS A 107 -3.74 20.63 24.47
CA LYS A 107 -2.55 20.21 23.73
C LYS A 107 -2.58 20.86 22.35
N GLU A 108 -1.55 21.65 22.06
CA GLU A 108 -1.36 22.22 20.72
C GLU A 108 -0.96 21.11 19.75
N ARG A 109 -1.61 21.08 18.57
CA ARG A 109 -1.30 20.17 17.48
C ARG A 109 -0.89 21.00 16.26
N PRO A 110 0.30 21.62 16.28
CA PRO A 110 0.75 22.47 15.18
C PRO A 110 0.98 21.65 13.91
N THR A 111 0.89 22.29 12.76
CA THR A 111 1.25 21.66 11.48
C THR A 111 2.77 21.50 11.40
N CYS A 112 3.26 20.27 11.28
CA CYS A 112 4.68 20.00 11.12
C CYS A 112 5.06 20.00 9.63
N ILE A 113 5.50 21.15 9.12
CA ILE A 113 6.05 21.28 7.76
C ILE A 113 7.56 21.43 7.87
N PRO A 114 8.37 20.49 7.33
CA PRO A 114 9.82 20.59 7.40
C PRO A 114 10.33 21.78 6.57
N GLN A 115 11.35 22.48 7.08
CA GLN A 115 11.93 23.68 6.47
C GLN A 115 12.41 23.43 5.03
N ALA A 116 12.95 22.24 4.76
CA ALA A 116 13.39 21.83 3.42
C ALA A 116 12.29 21.94 2.34
N VAL A 117 11.01 21.75 2.69
CA VAL A 117 9.89 21.88 1.75
C VAL A 117 9.58 23.34 1.45
N LEU A 118 9.66 24.21 2.45
CA LEU A 118 9.45 25.66 2.27
C LEU A 118 10.55 26.26 1.40
N GLU A 119 11.81 25.90 1.67
CA GLU A 119 12.95 26.32 0.85
C GLU A 119 12.88 25.75 -0.57
N ALA A 120 12.51 24.47 -0.73
CA ALA A 120 12.35 23.87 -2.05
C ALA A 120 11.27 24.59 -2.88
N LYS A 121 10.15 24.98 -2.24
CA LYS A 121 9.08 25.74 -2.90
C LYS A 121 9.54 27.14 -3.29
N ALA A 122 10.31 27.81 -2.43
CA ALA A 122 10.88 29.12 -2.73
C ALA A 122 11.90 29.05 -3.88
N LYS A 123 12.77 28.03 -3.88
CA LYS A 123 13.72 27.77 -4.97
C LYS A 123 13.02 27.46 -6.28
N GLN A 124 11.97 26.65 -6.30
CA GLN A 124 11.19 26.39 -7.52
C GLN A 124 10.49 27.64 -8.09
N ALA A 125 10.11 28.59 -7.23
CA ALA A 125 9.54 29.85 -7.67
C ALA A 125 10.61 30.80 -8.28
N ALA A 126 11.85 30.72 -7.81
CA ALA A 126 12.96 31.56 -8.27
C ALA A 126 13.72 30.95 -9.46
N GLU A 127 14.07 29.68 -9.39
CA GLU A 127 14.78 28.92 -10.41
C GLU A 127 13.79 28.02 -11.17
N LYS A 128 13.65 28.27 -12.48
CA LYS A 128 12.84 27.44 -13.39
C LYS A 128 13.53 26.13 -13.79
N GLU A 129 14.73 25.85 -13.27
CA GLU A 129 15.45 24.63 -13.60
C GLU A 129 14.77 23.41 -13.00
N LYS A 130 14.23 22.57 -13.87
CA LYS A 130 13.55 21.35 -13.49
C LYS A 130 14.60 20.36 -13.02
N ARG A 131 14.47 19.89 -11.78
CA ARG A 131 15.24 18.73 -11.29
C ARG A 131 15.01 17.56 -12.25
N LYS A 132 16.09 16.89 -12.65
CA LYS A 132 15.99 15.65 -13.44
C LYS A 132 15.16 14.63 -12.67
N THR A 133 14.05 14.21 -13.26
CA THR A 133 13.19 13.17 -12.69
C THR A 133 13.66 11.80 -13.14
N GLU A 134 13.26 10.74 -12.41
CA GLU A 134 13.59 9.37 -12.82
C GLU A 134 13.00 9.03 -14.21
N LYS A 135 11.89 9.68 -14.57
CA LYS A 135 11.29 9.59 -15.91
C LYS A 135 12.19 10.17 -17.00
N ASP A 136 12.91 11.25 -16.71
CA ASP A 136 13.86 11.83 -17.65
C ASP A 136 15.06 10.89 -17.84
N LEU A 137 15.55 10.28 -16.75
CA LEU A 137 16.62 9.27 -16.81
C LEU A 137 16.19 8.01 -17.57
N GLU A 138 14.94 7.56 -17.40
CA GLU A 138 14.37 6.46 -18.17
C GLU A 138 14.39 6.76 -19.67
N ASN A 139 13.96 7.96 -20.06
CA ASN A 139 13.97 8.39 -21.47
C ASN A 139 15.40 8.49 -22.03
N GLU A 140 16.36 8.97 -21.23
CA GLU A 140 17.79 9.03 -21.60
C GLU A 140 18.38 7.62 -21.81
N ASN A 141 17.97 6.63 -21.00
CA ASN A 141 18.57 5.30 -20.94
C ASN A 141 17.84 4.22 -21.76
N GLY A 142 17.11 4.61 -22.81
CA GLY A 142 16.47 3.67 -23.75
C GLY A 142 14.96 3.48 -23.55
N GLY A 143 14.35 4.28 -22.70
CA GLY A 143 12.91 4.38 -22.52
C GLY A 143 12.28 3.19 -21.79
N ALA A 144 10.95 3.22 -21.75
CA ALA A 144 10.15 2.19 -21.10
C ALA A 144 10.48 0.80 -21.65
N ARG A 145 10.58 -0.18 -20.75
CA ARG A 145 10.90 -1.60 -20.98
C ARG A 145 12.39 -1.94 -21.11
N VAL A 146 13.26 -1.01 -21.50
CA VAL A 146 14.71 -1.25 -21.58
C VAL A 146 15.40 -0.80 -20.29
N TYR A 147 15.01 0.35 -19.76
CA TYR A 147 15.56 0.86 -18.51
C TYR A 147 15.10 0.01 -17.31
N SER A 148 16.06 -0.45 -16.51
CA SER A 148 15.81 -1.11 -15.22
C SER A 148 16.30 -0.20 -14.10
N ALA A 149 15.34 0.40 -13.37
CA ALA A 149 15.65 1.26 -12.23
C ALA A 149 16.16 0.43 -11.05
N SER A 150 17.35 0.75 -10.55
CA SER A 150 17.89 0.10 -9.35
C SER A 150 17.24 0.66 -8.09
N LEU A 151 16.50 -0.18 -7.36
CA LEU A 151 15.85 0.20 -6.10
C LEU A 151 16.86 0.57 -4.99
N ARG A 152 18.09 0.04 -5.06
CA ARG A 152 19.14 0.23 -4.05
C ARG A 152 19.90 1.56 -4.19
N LYS A 153 19.75 2.28 -5.31
CA LYS A 153 20.51 3.51 -5.64
C LYS A 153 20.37 4.61 -4.57
N ASN A 154 19.16 4.76 -4.02
CA ASN A 154 18.81 5.87 -3.13
C ASN A 154 18.79 5.48 -1.64
N TYR A 155 19.39 4.35 -1.27
CA TYR A 155 19.47 3.96 0.14
C TYR A 155 20.39 4.93 0.90
N ILE A 156 20.08 5.16 2.18
CA ILE A 156 20.91 5.97 3.07
C ILE A 156 21.59 4.97 4.01
N LEU A 157 22.83 4.62 3.69
CA LEU A 157 23.68 3.72 4.47
C LEU A 157 24.88 4.49 5.02
N ALA A 158 25.56 3.93 6.02
CA ALA A 158 26.78 4.52 6.55
C ALA A 158 27.89 4.59 5.49
N ASN A 159 28.02 3.53 4.68
CA ASN A 159 28.95 3.45 3.57
C ASN A 159 28.18 3.24 2.25
N ASP A 160 28.48 4.05 1.24
CA ASP A 160 27.81 3.98 -0.07
C ASP A 160 28.22 2.76 -0.89
N GLU A 161 29.40 2.19 -0.62
CA GLU A 161 29.93 1.03 -1.34
C GLU A 161 29.04 -0.20 -1.16
N TRP A 162 28.54 -0.41 0.06
CA TRP A 162 27.75 -1.59 0.45
C TRP A 162 26.32 -1.56 -0.08
N LYS A 163 25.89 -0.50 -0.79
CA LYS A 163 24.55 -0.40 -1.38
C LYS A 163 24.23 -1.54 -2.34
N LYS A 164 25.24 -2.10 -3.00
CA LYS A 164 25.08 -3.15 -4.00
C LYS A 164 25.26 -4.56 -3.42
N ASP A 165 25.71 -4.67 -2.18
CA ASP A 165 25.97 -5.95 -1.56
C ASP A 165 24.66 -6.73 -1.38
N ILE A 166 24.74 -8.06 -1.50
CA ILE A 166 23.60 -8.96 -1.38
C ILE A 166 23.68 -9.59 0.00
N MET A 167 22.65 -9.35 0.82
CA MET A 167 22.53 -10.00 2.12
C MET A 167 22.07 -11.45 1.92
N PRO A 168 22.72 -12.43 2.55
CA PRO A 168 22.24 -13.81 2.53
C PRO A 168 20.90 -13.90 3.26
N GLU A 169 19.94 -14.61 2.67
CA GLU A 169 18.59 -14.76 3.25
C GLU A 169 18.47 -16.04 4.07
N ILE A 170 19.06 -17.14 3.59
CA ILE A 170 18.93 -18.47 4.21
C ILE A 170 20.33 -19.07 4.42
N LEU A 171 20.59 -19.57 5.61
CA LEU A 171 21.78 -20.32 5.98
C LEU A 171 21.36 -21.57 6.76
N ASP A 172 21.78 -22.75 6.29
CA ASP A 172 21.51 -24.06 6.95
C ASP A 172 20.05 -24.29 7.37
N GLY A 173 19.10 -23.90 6.50
CA GLY A 173 17.66 -24.06 6.73
C GLY A 173 17.04 -23.03 7.68
N HIS A 174 17.84 -22.09 8.20
CA HIS A 174 17.41 -20.99 9.05
C HIS A 174 17.47 -19.67 8.29
N ASN A 175 16.58 -18.74 8.65
CA ASN A 175 16.54 -17.40 8.08
C ASN A 175 17.57 -16.51 8.79
N VAL A 176 18.41 -15.82 8.02
CA VAL A 176 19.46 -14.95 8.57
C VAL A 176 18.87 -13.75 9.31
N TYR A 177 17.74 -13.20 8.84
CA TYR A 177 17.09 -12.04 9.48
C TYR A 177 16.68 -12.28 10.92
N ASP A 178 16.39 -13.54 11.28
CA ASP A 178 15.97 -13.90 12.65
C ASP A 178 17.12 -13.75 13.66
N PHE A 179 18.36 -13.65 13.17
CA PHE A 179 19.57 -13.51 13.97
C PHE A 179 20.27 -12.14 13.77
N VAL A 180 19.64 -11.17 13.10
CA VAL A 180 20.22 -9.83 12.94
C VAL A 180 19.84 -8.95 14.13
N ASP A 181 20.70 -8.93 15.15
CA ASP A 181 20.54 -8.13 16.36
C ASP A 181 21.77 -7.23 16.63
N PRO A 182 21.59 -5.99 17.12
CA PRO A 182 22.71 -5.11 17.43
C PRO A 182 23.58 -5.62 18.60
N ASP A 183 23.03 -6.47 19.46
CA ASP A 183 23.65 -7.04 20.66
C ASP A 183 24.04 -8.52 20.51
N ILE A 184 24.03 -9.07 19.29
CA ILE A 184 24.29 -10.51 19.06
C ILE A 184 25.64 -10.98 19.62
N LEU A 185 26.69 -10.16 19.52
CA LEU A 185 28.02 -10.52 20.01
C LEU A 185 28.06 -10.66 21.54
N LEU A 186 27.31 -9.82 22.26
CA LEU A 186 27.23 -9.89 23.72
C LEU A 186 26.49 -11.16 24.16
N ARG A 187 25.37 -11.48 23.51
CA ARG A 187 24.62 -12.71 23.78
C ARG A 187 25.44 -13.96 23.46
N LEU A 188 26.26 -13.91 22.41
CA LEU A 188 27.14 -15.02 22.03
C LEU A 188 28.25 -15.24 23.06
N GLU A 189 28.88 -14.16 23.57
CA GLU A 189 29.85 -14.26 24.66
C GLU A 189 29.24 -14.83 25.96
N GLU A 190 27.98 -14.51 26.25
CA GLU A 190 27.25 -15.10 27.38
C GLU A 190 27.01 -16.60 27.21
N LEU A 191 26.61 -17.04 26.03
CA LEU A 191 26.40 -18.44 25.71
C LEU A 191 27.70 -19.24 25.74
N GLU A 192 28.79 -18.71 25.16
CA GLU A 192 30.11 -19.36 25.20
C GLU A 192 30.61 -19.55 26.63
N ARG A 193 30.32 -18.60 27.54
CA ARG A 193 30.66 -18.73 28.96
C ARG A 193 29.82 -19.80 29.66
N GLU A 194 28.53 -19.91 29.34
CA GLU A 194 27.67 -20.96 29.88
C GLU A 194 28.09 -22.34 29.35
N GLU A 195 28.35 -22.47 28.05
CA GLU A 195 28.84 -23.71 27.44
C GLU A 195 30.20 -24.12 28.00
N GLY A 196 31.14 -23.18 28.21
CA GLY A 196 32.43 -23.47 28.84
C GLY A 196 32.31 -23.98 30.27
N LEU A 197 31.34 -23.47 31.04
CA LEU A 197 31.03 -24.00 32.38
C LEU A 197 30.44 -25.43 32.29
N ARG A 198 29.52 -25.68 31.35
CA ARG A 198 28.94 -27.00 31.14
C ARG A 198 29.97 -28.03 30.68
N GLN A 199 30.83 -27.69 29.73
CA GLN A 199 31.89 -28.58 29.23
C GLN A 199 32.90 -28.93 30.33
N ALA A 200 33.22 -27.98 31.22
CA ALA A 200 34.09 -28.26 32.37
C ALA A 200 33.43 -29.19 33.41
N GLU A 201 32.10 -29.18 33.50
CA GLU A 201 31.31 -30.03 34.40
C GLU A 201 31.02 -31.42 33.80
N GLU A 202 30.82 -31.51 32.48
CA GLU A 202 30.56 -32.74 31.69
C GLU A 202 31.85 -33.48 31.28
N GLY A 203 33.01 -33.06 31.82
CA GLY A 203 34.37 -33.52 31.54
C GLY A 203 34.50 -34.77 30.67
N ASP A 204 34.92 -34.59 29.41
CA ASP A 204 35.32 -35.62 28.44
C ASP A 204 34.66 -36.99 28.65
N GLU A 205 33.33 -37.06 28.58
CA GLU A 205 32.57 -38.31 28.49
C GLU A 205 32.73 -39.02 27.11
N ASP A 206 33.84 -38.79 26.41
CA ASP A 206 34.38 -39.72 25.40
C ASP A 206 35.19 -40.84 26.09
N PHE A 207 34.82 -41.24 27.31
CA PHE A 207 35.15 -42.57 27.80
C PHE A 207 34.38 -43.56 26.93
N GLU A 208 35.03 -44.06 25.87
CA GLU A 208 34.66 -45.29 25.19
C GLU A 208 34.53 -46.39 26.25
N MET A 209 33.33 -46.55 26.81
CA MET A 209 32.93 -47.74 27.52
C MET A 209 32.73 -48.83 26.47
N ASP A 210 33.84 -49.28 25.87
CA ASP A 210 33.90 -50.56 25.16
C ASP A 210 33.82 -51.67 26.22
N GLY A 211 32.65 -51.76 26.85
CA GLY A 211 32.22 -52.88 27.68
C GLY A 211 31.83 -54.04 26.78
N ASN A 212 32.81 -54.55 26.06
CA ASN A 212 32.69 -55.66 25.14
C ASN A 212 32.81 -56.96 25.94
N ASP A 213 31.70 -57.65 26.15
CA ASP A 213 31.70 -59.11 26.39
C ASP A 213 30.65 -59.78 25.48
N LEU A 214 30.69 -59.47 24.18
CA LEU A 214 30.11 -60.34 23.15
C LEU A 214 31.25 -61.19 22.60
N THR A 215 31.14 -62.51 22.74
CA THR A 215 32.16 -63.44 22.23
C THR A 215 32.36 -63.23 20.73
N PRO A 216 33.58 -63.32 20.17
CA PRO A 216 33.89 -63.01 18.76
C PRO A 216 33.14 -63.89 17.73
N GLU A 217 32.40 -64.88 18.20
CA GLU A 217 31.54 -65.76 17.40
C GLU A 217 30.14 -65.20 17.17
N GLU A 218 29.60 -64.40 18.10
CA GLU A 218 28.26 -63.82 18.01
C GLU A 218 28.08 -62.83 16.85
N PRO A 219 29.01 -61.88 16.58
CA PRO A 219 28.87 -60.99 15.43
C PRO A 219 29.00 -61.73 14.10
N LYS A 220 29.82 -62.80 14.05
CA LYS A 220 29.95 -63.67 12.86
C LYS A 220 28.65 -64.44 12.62
N ALA A 221 28.08 -65.04 13.66
CA ALA A 221 26.80 -65.73 13.59
C ALA A 221 25.65 -64.78 13.19
N GLN A 222 25.59 -63.57 13.74
CA GLN A 222 24.62 -62.55 13.34
C GLN A 222 24.79 -62.14 11.87
N GLY A 223 26.03 -62.01 11.39
CA GLY A 223 26.34 -61.75 9.99
C GLY A 223 25.87 -62.87 9.07
N GLU A 224 26.09 -64.14 9.45
CA GLU A 224 25.62 -65.31 8.72
C GLU A 224 24.08 -65.41 8.70
N ILE A 225 23.40 -65.13 9.81
CA ILE A 225 21.94 -65.08 9.89
C ILE A 225 21.38 -64.02 8.94
N ARG A 226 21.99 -62.82 8.90
CA ARG A 226 21.58 -61.74 7.99
C ARG A 226 21.75 -62.15 6.52
N LYS A 227 22.88 -62.77 6.15
CA LYS A 227 23.14 -63.30 4.80
C LYS A 227 22.17 -64.42 4.41
N LYS A 228 21.89 -65.34 5.33
CA LYS A 228 20.95 -66.44 5.09
C LYS A 228 19.52 -65.92 4.91
N LYS A 229 19.12 -64.92 5.69
CA LYS A 229 17.82 -64.25 5.56
C LYS A 229 17.69 -63.50 4.23
N SER A 230 18.74 -62.81 3.77
CA SER A 230 18.73 -62.13 2.47
C SER A 230 18.61 -63.13 1.31
N LEU A 231 19.36 -64.24 1.34
CA LEU A 231 19.27 -65.31 0.35
C LEU A 231 17.88 -65.96 0.32
N LEU A 232 17.29 -66.24 1.49
CA LEU A 232 15.94 -66.82 1.58
C LEU A 232 14.88 -65.89 0.95
N ILE A 233 14.99 -64.57 1.20
CA ILE A 233 14.09 -63.57 0.62
C ILE A 233 14.26 -63.52 -0.91
N GLN A 234 15.49 -63.55 -1.42
CA GLN A 234 15.76 -63.58 -2.86
C GLN A 234 15.19 -64.83 -3.52
N GLN A 235 15.41 -66.01 -2.94
CA GLN A 235 14.83 -67.27 -3.44
C GLN A 235 13.30 -67.24 -3.43
N HIS A 236 12.68 -66.68 -2.38
CA HIS A 236 11.23 -66.51 -2.34
C HIS A 236 10.72 -65.55 -3.43
N ARG A 237 11.44 -64.45 -3.70
CA ARG A 237 11.11 -63.54 -4.81
C ARG A 237 11.21 -64.23 -6.17
N ILE A 238 12.26 -65.01 -6.41
CA ILE A 238 12.44 -65.78 -7.65
C ILE A 238 11.34 -66.84 -7.82
N LYS A 239 11.00 -67.58 -6.76
CA LYS A 239 9.88 -68.54 -6.79
C LYS A 239 8.54 -67.88 -7.10
N LYS A 240 8.32 -66.65 -6.63
CA LYS A 240 7.13 -65.85 -6.99
C LYS A 240 7.14 -65.37 -8.44
N SER A 241 8.31 -65.03 -9.01
CA SER A 241 8.40 -64.56 -10.40
C SER A 241 8.36 -65.69 -11.44
N THR A 242 8.89 -66.87 -11.12
CA THR A 242 8.89 -68.03 -12.03
C THR A 242 7.53 -68.73 -12.09
N ALA A 243 6.70 -68.60 -11.05
CA ALA A 243 5.30 -69.00 -11.10
C ALA A 243 4.49 -67.85 -11.74
N GLU A 244 4.37 -67.83 -13.06
CA GLU A 244 3.58 -66.86 -13.84
C GLU A 244 2.21 -66.60 -13.22
N SER A 245 2.09 -65.53 -12.41
CA SER A 245 0.89 -64.95 -11.79
C SER A 245 -0.27 -65.91 -11.47
N ARG A 246 0.02 -67.15 -11.06
CA ARG A 246 -0.99 -68.12 -10.64
C ARG A 246 -1.24 -67.92 -9.15
N PRO A 247 -2.47 -67.60 -8.71
CA PRO A 247 -2.76 -67.50 -7.29
C PRO A 247 -2.52 -68.87 -6.63
N ILE A 248 -1.60 -68.91 -5.68
CA ILE A 248 -1.36 -70.11 -4.87
C ILE A 248 -2.57 -70.27 -3.94
N ILE A 249 -3.44 -71.22 -4.27
CA ILE A 249 -4.59 -71.59 -3.44
C ILE A 249 -4.04 -72.24 -2.16
N ARG A 250 -4.36 -71.69 -0.98
CA ARG A 250 -4.05 -72.36 0.29
C ARG A 250 -4.76 -73.72 0.30
N GLY A 251 -3.99 -74.81 0.45
CA GLY A 251 -4.56 -76.13 0.63
C GLY A 251 -5.55 -76.14 1.80
N LYS A 252 -6.71 -76.75 1.62
CA LYS A 252 -7.76 -76.86 2.65
C LYS A 252 -7.18 -77.57 3.87
N LEU A 253 -7.14 -76.89 5.01
CA LEU A 253 -6.76 -77.49 6.29
C LEU A 253 -7.81 -78.55 6.68
N THR A 254 -7.45 -79.83 6.61
CA THR A 254 -8.27 -80.90 7.18
C THR A 254 -8.24 -80.77 8.70
N ARG A 255 -9.39 -80.42 9.28
CA ARG A 255 -9.55 -80.14 10.71
C ARG A 255 -9.69 -81.46 11.49
N THR A 256 -8.59 -82.15 11.76
CA THR A 256 -8.57 -83.21 12.78
C THR A 256 -8.41 -82.58 14.16
N GLY A 257 -9.42 -82.76 15.00
CA GLY A 257 -9.63 -82.00 16.23
C GLY A 257 -8.59 -82.25 17.32
N SER A 258 -8.14 -81.16 17.93
CA SER A 258 -8.02 -81.06 19.38
C SER A 258 -8.25 -79.61 19.77
N SER A 259 -9.24 -79.42 20.63
CA SER A 259 -9.70 -78.14 21.16
C SER A 259 -8.72 -77.61 22.19
N GLN A 260 -8.11 -76.45 21.94
CA GLN A 260 -7.53 -75.64 23.00
C GLN A 260 -7.94 -74.19 22.78
N GLN A 261 -8.79 -73.69 23.69
CA GLN A 261 -9.29 -72.32 23.75
C GLN A 261 -8.13 -71.33 23.89
N ARG A 262 -8.11 -70.28 23.07
CA ARG A 262 -7.48 -68.99 23.42
C ARG A 262 -8.38 -67.85 22.95
N GLY A 263 -8.76 -67.01 23.92
CA GLY A 263 -9.80 -66.00 23.82
C GLY A 263 -9.49 -64.85 22.88
N TRP A 264 -10.56 -64.22 22.42
CA TRP A 264 -10.58 -63.01 21.62
C TRP A 264 -10.54 -61.79 22.54
N ALA A 265 -9.50 -60.96 22.41
CA ALA A 265 -9.54 -59.56 22.82
C ALA A 265 -9.27 -58.73 21.56
N GLY A 266 -10.33 -58.13 21.03
CA GLY A 266 -10.22 -57.14 19.96
C GLY A 266 -9.77 -55.79 20.54
N ASN A 267 -8.86 -55.11 19.85
CA ASN A 267 -8.66 -53.68 20.03
C ASN A 267 -8.49 -53.05 18.65
N TYR A 268 -9.51 -52.29 18.24
CA TYR A 268 -9.54 -51.48 17.02
C TYR A 268 -8.76 -50.17 17.25
N PRO A 269 -7.96 -49.69 16.29
CA PRO A 269 -7.34 -48.38 16.37
C PRO A 269 -8.36 -47.28 16.02
N ASN A 270 -8.62 -46.42 17.00
CA ASN A 270 -9.50 -45.25 16.91
C ASN A 270 -8.79 -44.11 16.17
N TRP A 271 -9.32 -43.68 15.01
CA TRP A 271 -8.86 -42.49 14.28
C TRP A 271 -9.60 -41.26 14.82
N GLY A 272 -8.97 -40.55 15.76
CA GLY A 272 -9.45 -39.29 16.29
C GLY A 272 -9.16 -38.14 15.33
N TRP A 273 -10.21 -37.48 14.85
CA TRP A 273 -10.18 -36.16 14.24
C TRP A 273 -9.94 -35.12 15.34
N ILE A 274 -8.93 -34.26 15.18
CA ILE A 274 -8.72 -33.07 16.01
C ILE A 274 -9.08 -31.84 15.16
N LEU A 275 -10.14 -31.17 15.57
CA LEU A 275 -10.43 -29.77 15.21
C LEU A 275 -9.60 -28.87 16.13
N LEU A 276 -8.88 -27.93 15.54
CA LEU A 276 -8.66 -26.57 16.03
C LEU A 276 -8.38 -25.66 14.83
#